data_AF-A0A1Y2TED4-F1
#
_entry.id   AF-A0A1Y2TED4-F1
#
_cell.length_a   1.000
_cell.length_b   1.000
_cell.length_c   1.000
_cell.angle_alpha   90.00
_cell.angle_beta   90.00
_cell.angle_gamma   90.00
#
_symmetry.space_group_name_H-M   'P 1'
#
loop_
_entity.id
_entity.type
_entity.pdbx_description
1 polymer ?
#
loop_
_entity_poly.entity_id
_entity_poly.type
_entity_poly.pdbx_seq_one_letter_code
_entity_poly.pdbx_strand_id
1 'polypeptide(L)'
;MMYLGDIKIQTATDVNEVLGHITALETGLNAPGIGLVLFKWMETRLERNLDWVSTSRKELQDAKDTKFENDLETKTKIEDGLSRLDTVESKIQGMISRSNEAKKLKQRSNNVKK
;
A
#
# COMPACT_ATOMS: atom_id res chain seq x y z
N MET A 1 7.20 15.59 1.87
CA MET A 1 5.97 15.36 1.08
C MET A 1 6.34 14.34 0.03
N MET A 2 6.02 13.04 0.19
CA MET A 2 6.29 12.07 -0.86
C MET A 2 5.07 12.00 -1.77
N TYR A 3 5.15 12.72 -2.89
CA TYR A 3 4.37 12.43 -4.09
C TYR A 3 5.08 11.25 -4.76
N LEU A 4 4.50 10.07 -4.66
CA LEU A 4 4.94 8.89 -5.39
C LEU A 4 4.27 8.95 -6.77
N GLY A 5 4.76 9.86 -7.62
CA GLY A 5 4.24 10.06 -8.98
C GLY A 5 4.30 8.78 -9.83
N ASP A 6 3.75 8.84 -11.04
CA ASP A 6 3.73 7.72 -12.00
C ASP A 6 5.13 7.07 -12.10
N ILE A 7 5.29 5.88 -11.52
CA ILE A 7 6.51 5.10 -11.63
C ILE A 7 6.42 4.32 -12.93
N LYS A 8 7.41 4.48 -13.81
CA LYS A 8 7.53 3.67 -15.02
C LYS A 8 8.78 2.82 -14.94
N ILE A 9 8.61 1.51 -14.82
CA ILE A 9 9.74 0.59 -14.61
C ILE A 9 10.39 0.28 -15.97
N GLN A 10 11.64 0.71 -16.15
CA GLN A 10 12.42 0.46 -17.37
C GLN A 10 13.70 -0.32 -17.10
N THR A 11 14.22 -0.26 -15.88
CA THR A 11 15.51 -0.81 -15.46
C THR A 11 15.39 -1.56 -14.13
N ALA A 12 16.38 -2.41 -13.83
CA ALA A 12 16.45 -3.10 -12.54
C ALA A 12 16.60 -2.13 -11.36
N THR A 13 17.15 -0.93 -11.59
CA THR A 13 17.22 0.14 -10.58
C THR A 13 15.82 0.62 -10.20
N ASP A 14 14.94 0.82 -11.18
CA ASP A 14 13.55 1.25 -10.93
C ASP A 14 12.79 0.21 -10.10
N VAL A 15 13.05 -1.08 -10.34
CA VAL A 15 12.51 -2.17 -9.50
C VAL A 15 12.97 -2.02 -8.06
N ASN A 16 14.27 -1.78 -7.83
CA ASN A 16 14.81 -1.60 -6.48
C ASN A 16 14.23 -0.35 -5.78
N GLU A 17 13.97 0.73 -6.51
CA GLU A 17 13.30 1.92 -5.98
C GLU A 17 11.87 1.61 -5.51
N VAL A 18 11.09 0.90 -6.34
CA VAL A 18 9.74 0.44 -5.97
C VAL A 18 9.78 -0.43 -4.72
N LEU A 19 10.71 -1.39 -4.65
CA LEU A 19 10.89 -2.24 -3.46
C LEU A 19 11.28 -1.44 -2.21
N GLY A 20 12.09 -0.39 -2.38
CA GLY A 20 12.42 0.56 -1.31
C GLY A 20 11.17 1.28 -0.78
N HIS A 21 10.29 1.73 -1.68
CA HIS A 21 9.03 2.36 -1.31
C HIS A 21 8.05 1.39 -0.63
N ILE A 22 7.97 0.14 -1.09
CA ILE A 22 7.20 -0.92 -0.42
C ILE A 22 7.69 -1.08 1.03
N THR A 23 9.01 -1.17 1.23
CA THR A 23 9.63 -1.30 2.56
C THR A 23 9.28 -0.12 3.48
N ALA A 24 9.30 1.10 2.94
CA ALA A 24 8.93 2.30 3.68
C ALA A 24 7.44 2.29 4.08
N LEU A 25 6.55 1.81 3.19
CA LEU A 25 5.13 1.64 3.50
C LEU A 25 4.88 0.58 4.55
N GLU A 26 5.51 -0.59 4.44
CA GLU A 26 5.40 -1.66 5.43
C GLU A 26 5.83 -1.16 6.81
N THR A 27 6.94 -0.44 6.89
CA THR A 27 7.43 0.17 8.14
C THR A 27 6.43 1.18 8.69
N GLY A 28 5.88 2.04 7.84
CA GLY A 28 4.86 3.01 8.23
C GLY A 28 3.58 2.35 8.75
N LEU A 29 3.14 1.24 8.16
CA LEU A 29 1.96 0.47 8.56
C LEU A 29 2.18 -0.33 9.85
N ASN A 30 3.41 -0.72 10.15
CA ASN A 30 3.74 -1.42 11.38
C ASN A 30 4.08 -0.46 12.54
N ALA A 31 4.05 0.85 12.32
CA ALA A 31 4.42 1.83 13.33
C ALA A 31 3.41 1.85 14.51
N PRO A 32 3.89 1.88 15.76
CA PRO A 32 3.02 2.00 16.94
C PRO A 32 2.31 3.35 16.91
N GLY A 33 0.98 3.35 17.07
CA GLY A 33 0.15 4.57 17.07
C GLY A 33 -0.92 4.64 15.98
N ILE A 34 -0.99 3.66 15.08
CA ILE A 34 -2.16 3.48 14.21
C ILE A 34 -3.32 2.95 15.07
N GLY A 35 -4.09 3.89 15.62
CA GLY A 35 -5.20 3.61 16.54
C GLY A 35 -6.43 3.00 15.87
N LEU A 36 -7.38 2.56 16.71
CA LEU A 36 -8.63 1.89 16.29
C LEU A 36 -9.54 2.78 15.42
N VAL A 37 -9.45 4.11 15.57
CA VAL A 37 -10.18 5.10 14.77
C VAL A 37 -9.16 5.98 14.07
N LEU A 38 -9.16 5.94 12.74
CA LEU A 38 -8.27 6.78 11.94
C LEU A 38 -8.77 8.23 11.90
N PHE A 39 -7.84 9.16 12.02
CA PHE A 39 -8.10 10.56 11.68
C PHE A 39 -8.29 10.70 10.16
N LYS A 40 -9.07 11.69 9.72
CA LYS A 40 -9.37 11.91 8.28
C LYS A 40 -8.10 12.03 7.43
N TRP A 41 -7.07 12.70 7.94
CA TRP A 41 -5.79 12.83 7.22
C TRP A 41 -5.03 11.50 7.08
N MET A 42 -5.20 10.57 8.02
CA MET A 42 -4.66 9.21 7.91
C MET A 42 -5.44 8.39 6.89
N GLU A 43 -6.77 8.48 6.88
CA GLU A 43 -7.60 7.80 5.87
C GLU A 43 -7.24 8.27 4.46
N THR A 44 -7.19 9.57 4.21
CA THR A 44 -6.77 10.11 2.90
C THR A 44 -5.33 9.74 2.53
N ARG A 45 -4.44 9.52 3.51
CA ARG A 45 -3.08 9.03 3.25
C ARG A 45 -3.08 7.55 2.88
N LEU A 46 -3.89 6.74 3.56
CA LEU A 46 -4.04 5.32 3.29
C LEU A 46 -4.72 5.07 1.94
N GLU A 47 -5.74 5.85 1.58
CA GLU A 47 -6.36 5.82 0.26
C GLU A 47 -5.34 6.13 -0.84
N ARG A 48 -4.54 7.19 -0.67
CA ARG A 48 -3.44 7.50 -1.62
C ARG A 48 -2.41 6.39 -1.71
N ASN A 49 -2.10 5.72 -0.59
CA ASN A 49 -1.20 4.57 -0.60
C ASN A 49 -1.83 3.39 -1.39
N LEU A 50 -3.15 3.18 -1.34
CA LEU A 50 -3.82 2.16 -2.15
C LEU A 50 -3.73 2.46 -3.64
N ASP A 51 -3.93 3.72 -4.04
CA ASP A 51 -3.77 4.13 -5.45
C ASP A 51 -2.35 3.87 -5.94
N TRP A 52 -1.35 4.19 -5.10
CA TRP A 52 0.04 3.91 -5.40
C TRP A 52 0.34 2.40 -5.48
N VAL A 53 -0.21 1.59 -4.57
CA VAL A 53 -0.06 0.13 -4.57
C VAL A 53 -0.63 -0.46 -5.85
N SER A 54 -1.83 -0.02 -6.26
CA SER A 54 -2.47 -0.46 -7.50
C SER A 54 -1.63 -0.13 -8.73
N THR A 55 -1.13 1.11 -8.81
CA THR A 55 -0.28 1.59 -9.91
C THR A 55 1.04 0.80 -9.96
N SER A 56 1.70 0.63 -8.82
CA SER A 56 2.98 -0.08 -8.72
C SER A 56 2.84 -1.57 -9.06
N ARG A 57 1.73 -2.20 -8.66
CA ARG A 57 1.44 -3.60 -9.02
C ARG A 57 1.34 -3.76 -10.53
N LYS A 58 0.62 -2.86 -11.20
CA LYS A 58 0.47 -2.89 -12.65
C LYS A 58 1.82 -2.73 -13.35
N GLU A 59 2.62 -1.75 -12.95
CA GLU A 59 3.92 -1.47 -13.58
C GLU A 59 4.93 -2.60 -13.34
N LEU A 60 4.92 -3.22 -12.16
CA LEU A 60 5.73 -4.40 -11.86
C LEU A 60 5.31 -5.60 -12.74
N GLN A 61 4.01 -5.84 -12.89
CA GLN A 61 3.50 -6.92 -13.75
C GLN A 61 3.89 -6.67 -15.22
N ASP A 62 3.67 -5.45 -15.72
CA ASP A 62 4.03 -5.06 -17.08
C ASP A 62 5.55 -5.19 -17.32
N ALA A 63 6.39 -4.81 -16.34
CA ALA A 63 7.83 -4.97 -16.43
C ALA A 63 8.29 -6.43 -16.42
N LYS A 64 7.68 -7.28 -15.59
CA LYS A 64 7.96 -8.72 -15.56
C LYS A 64 7.63 -9.38 -16.89
N ASP A 65 6.53 -8.98 -17.51
CA ASP A 65 6.04 -9.61 -18.74
C ASP A 65 6.74 -9.08 -20.00
N THR A 66 7.16 -7.80 -20.02
CA THR A 66 7.69 -7.16 -21.24
C THR A 66 9.17 -6.78 -21.20
N LYS A 67 9.74 -6.47 -20.03
CA LYS A 67 11.10 -5.90 -19.91
C LYS A 67 12.13 -6.93 -19.44
N PHE A 68 11.73 -7.77 -18.50
CA PHE A 68 12.64 -8.71 -17.81
C PHE A 68 12.31 -10.17 -18.11
N GLU A 69 11.69 -10.46 -19.27
CA GLU A 69 11.25 -11.82 -19.62
C GLU A 69 12.36 -12.87 -19.42
N ASN A 70 13.60 -12.52 -19.78
CA ASN A 70 14.80 -13.37 -19.72
C ASN A 70 15.73 -13.12 -18.51
N ASP A 71 15.41 -12.17 -17.63
CA ASP A 71 16.19 -11.85 -16.44
C ASP A 71 15.53 -12.47 -15.20
N LEU A 72 15.97 -13.69 -14.85
CA LEU A 72 15.43 -14.46 -13.73
C LEU A 72 15.62 -13.77 -12.37
N GLU A 73 16.74 -13.05 -12.17
CA GLU A 73 17.01 -12.37 -10.91
C GLU A 73 16.02 -11.22 -10.71
N THR A 74 15.85 -10.39 -11.74
CA THR A 74 14.93 -9.25 -11.68
C THR A 74 13.47 -9.72 -11.61
N LYS A 75 13.08 -10.80 -12.30
CA LYS A 75 11.74 -11.40 -12.16
C LYS A 75 11.45 -11.84 -10.73
N THR A 76 12.41 -12.51 -10.08
CA THR A 76 12.24 -12.95 -8.69
C THR A 76 12.02 -11.76 -7.76
N LYS A 77 12.76 -10.67 -7.95
CA LYS A 77 12.58 -9.42 -7.20
C LYS A 77 11.21 -8.78 -7.46
N ILE A 78 10.74 -8.80 -8.70
CA ILE A 78 9.41 -8.30 -9.05
C ILE A 78 8.32 -9.14 -8.38
N GLU A 79 8.43 -10.47 -8.39
CA GLU A 79 7.48 -11.37 -7.75
C GLU A 79 7.42 -11.17 -6.22
N ASP A 80 8.59 -11.00 -5.58
CA ASP A 80 8.65 -10.59 -4.17
C ASP A 80 7.93 -9.25 -3.95
N GLY A 81 8.20 -8.25 -4.80
CA GLY A 81 7.52 -6.96 -4.76
C GLY A 81 6.00 -7.06 -4.88
N LEU A 82 5.49 -7.88 -5.81
CA LEU A 82 4.05 -8.11 -6.00
C LEU A 82 3.41 -8.75 -4.76
N SER A 83 4.02 -9.80 -4.21
CA SER A 83 3.55 -10.46 -2.98
C SER A 83 3.51 -9.50 -1.78
N ARG A 84 4.51 -8.62 -1.68
CA ARG A 84 4.56 -7.60 -0.63
C ARG A 84 3.51 -6.52 -0.83
N LEU A 85 3.24 -6.09 -2.07
CA LEU A 85 2.15 -5.18 -2.38
C LEU A 85 0.78 -5.75 -1.99
N ASP A 86 0.52 -7.04 -2.20
CA ASP A 86 -0.70 -7.72 -1.76
C ASP A 86 -0.87 -7.66 -0.23
N THR A 87 0.24 -7.87 0.49
CA THR A 87 0.27 -7.76 1.96
C THR A 87 0.01 -6.32 2.42
N VAL A 88 0.62 -5.34 1.77
CA VAL A 88 0.45 -3.90 2.06
C VAL A 88 -1.00 -3.48 1.80
N GLU A 89 -1.58 -3.85 0.65
CA GLU A 89 -2.97 -3.57 0.31
C GLU A 89 -3.92 -4.13 1.38
N SER A 90 -3.77 -5.41 1.71
CA SER A 90 -4.61 -6.10 2.70
C SER A 90 -4.54 -5.41 4.07
N LYS A 91 -3.34 -4.99 4.49
CA LYS A 91 -3.16 -4.25 5.74
C LYS A 91 -3.88 -2.90 5.72
N ILE A 92 -3.73 -2.13 4.64
CA ILE A 92 -4.37 -0.82 4.50
C ILE A 92 -5.90 -0.97 4.52
N GLN A 93 -6.45 -1.87 3.70
CA GLN A 93 -7.89 -2.14 3.65
C GLN A 93 -8.43 -2.60 5.01
N GLY A 94 -7.68 -3.45 5.73
CA GLY A 94 -8.03 -3.89 7.08
C GLY A 94 -8.00 -2.77 8.12
N MET A 95 -7.10 -1.79 8.00
CA MET A 95 -7.09 -0.61 8.88
C MET A 95 -8.28 0.31 8.62
N ILE A 96 -8.59 0.59 7.35
CA ILE A 96 -9.75 1.41 6.95
C ILE A 96 -11.05 0.76 7.42
N SER A 97 -11.20 -0.56 7.22
CA SER A 97 -12.40 -1.30 7.64
C SER A 97 -12.62 -1.24 9.16
N ARG A 98 -11.58 -1.49 9.96
CA ARG A 98 -11.64 -1.39 11.43
C ARG A 98 -11.97 0.02 11.90
N SER A 99 -11.40 1.04 11.26
CA SER A 99 -11.72 2.45 11.54
C SER A 99 -13.20 2.76 11.29
N ASN A 100 -13.72 2.33 10.14
CA ASN A 100 -15.12 2.55 9.78
C ASN A 100 -16.08 1.84 10.73
N GLU A 101 -15.76 0.62 11.15
CA GLU A 101 -16.54 -0.11 12.15
C GLU A 101 -16.53 0.60 13.52
N ALA A 102 -15.35 1.01 14.00
CA ALA A 102 -15.23 1.74 15.26
C ALA A 102 -15.99 3.07 15.25
N LYS A 103 -16.01 3.79 14.12
CA LYS A 103 -16.84 4.99 13.92
C LYS A 103 -18.33 4.68 14.01
N LYS A 104 -18.80 3.62 13.35
CA LYS A 104 -20.21 3.18 13.39
C LYS A 104 -20.64 2.82 14.82
N LEU A 105 -19.81 2.08 15.56
CA LEU A 105 -20.09 1.71 16.95
C LEU A 105 -20.19 2.94 17.87
N LYS A 106 -19.30 3.93 17.71
CA LYS A 106 -19.38 5.21 18.46
C LYS A 106 -20.67 5.96 18.15
N GLN A 107 -21.09 6.03 16.88
CA GLN A 107 -22.34 6.71 16.50
C GLN A 107 -23.58 6.03 17.09
N ARG A 108 -23.64 4.69 17.06
CA ARG A 108 -24.74 3.92 17.65
C ARG A 108 -24.82 4.11 19.17
N SER A 109 -23.69 4.08 19.86
CA SER A 109 -23.63 4.31 21.32
C SER A 109 -24.11 5.72 21.72
N ASN A 110 -23.78 6.74 20.93
CA ASN A 110 -24.23 8.11 21.19
C ASN A 110 -25.73 8.32 20.95
N ASN A 111 -26.36 7.57 20.04
CA ASN A 111 -27.80 7.63 19.79
C ASN A 111 -28.63 6.89 20.85
N VAL A 112 -28.05 5.96 21.61
CA VAL A 112 -28.75 5.24 22.69
C VAL A 112 -28.78 6.04 24.00
N LYS A 113 -27.97 7.10 24.12
CA LYS A 113 -27.88 7.95 25.32
C LYS A 113 -28.65 9.28 25.22
N LYS A 114 -29.43 9.49 24.16
CA LYS A 114 -30.33 10.64 23.98
C LYS A 114 -31.78 10.18 24.04
#